data_AF-A0A2G9V0P3-F1
#
_entry.id   AF-A0A2G9V0P3-F1
#
_cell.length_a   1.000
_cell.length_b   1.000
_cell.length_c   1.000
_cell.angle_alpha   90.00
_cell.angle_beta   90.00
_cell.angle_gamma   90.00
#
_symmetry.space_group_name_H-M   'P 1'
#
loop_
_entity.id
_entity.type
_entity.pdbx_description
1 polymer ?
#
loop_
_entity_poly.entity_id
_entity_poly.type
_entity_poly.pdbx_seq_one_letter_code
_entity_poly.pdbx_strand_id
1 'polypeptide(L)'
;MSQPPEYAAAAAALRSTPAQMTAGISIDLVVAAQREANFLRMIDRKAPLLYEPEVVNQAIRRYETCWLPMQTAHPDMNVIPPLDVHWVWHTHMLSPLHYQELHAVKLVQGFSN
;
A
#
# COMPACT_ATOMS: atom_id res chain seq x y z
N MET A 1 -7.89 -7.57 -41.07
CA MET A 1 -7.78 -8.09 -39.69
C MET A 1 -6.80 -7.17 -38.97
N SER A 2 -7.28 -6.30 -38.08
CA SER A 2 -6.44 -5.29 -37.44
C SER A 2 -5.52 -5.94 -36.41
N GLN A 3 -4.22 -5.70 -36.55
CA GLN A 3 -3.21 -6.18 -35.62
C GLN A 3 -3.52 -5.65 -34.21
N PRO A 4 -3.45 -6.48 -33.15
CA PRO A 4 -3.73 -6.02 -31.80
C PRO A 4 -2.75 -4.90 -31.42
N PRO A 5 -3.21 -3.90 -30.65
CA PRO A 5 -2.39 -2.76 -30.28
C PRO A 5 -1.14 -3.21 -29.50
N GLU A 6 -0.02 -2.52 -29.71
CA GLU A 6 1.33 -2.88 -29.23
C GLU A 6 1.38 -3.20 -27.72
N TYR A 7 0.55 -2.54 -26.91
CA TYR A 7 0.44 -2.80 -25.48
C TYR A 7 -0.07 -4.22 -25.14
N ALA A 8 -0.83 -4.87 -26.01
CA ALA A 8 -1.35 -6.22 -25.77
C ALA A 8 -0.24 -7.28 -25.85
N ALA A 9 0.76 -7.08 -26.72
CA ALA A 9 1.95 -7.92 -26.78
C ALA A 9 2.86 -7.70 -25.56
N ALA A 10 3.04 -6.44 -25.13
CA ALA A 10 3.77 -6.10 -23.92
C ALA A 10 3.10 -6.64 -22.64
N ALA A 11 1.75 -6.60 -22.57
CA ALA A 11 0.99 -7.14 -21.45
C ALA A 11 1.15 -8.66 -21.28
N ALA A 12 1.36 -9.40 -22.38
CA ALA A 12 1.65 -10.82 -22.31
C ALA A 12 3.02 -11.12 -21.69
N ALA A 13 4.02 -10.27 -21.96
CA ALA A 13 5.36 -10.37 -21.37
C ALA A 13 5.41 -9.95 -19.88
N LEU A 14 4.45 -9.13 -19.43
CA LEU A 14 4.31 -8.70 -18.03
C LEU A 14 3.54 -9.70 -17.15
N ARG A 15 3.01 -10.80 -17.71
CA ARG A 15 2.32 -11.82 -16.92
C ARG A 15 3.32 -12.69 -16.17
N SER A 16 3.20 -12.68 -14.84
CA SER A 16 3.90 -13.65 -14.00
C SER A 16 3.47 -15.08 -14.35
N THR A 17 4.45 -15.98 -14.43
CA THR A 17 4.22 -17.41 -14.58
C THR A 17 3.59 -17.98 -13.30
N PRO A 18 2.87 -19.11 -13.37
CA PRO A 18 2.34 -19.76 -12.16
C PRO A 18 3.42 -20.06 -11.11
N ALA A 19 4.64 -20.39 -11.53
CA ALA A 19 5.76 -20.59 -10.61
C ALA A 19 6.19 -19.29 -9.90
N GLN A 20 6.25 -18.17 -10.64
CA GLN A 20 6.54 -16.84 -10.05
C GLN A 20 5.42 -16.37 -9.12
N MET A 21 4.16 -16.64 -9.48
CA MET A 21 3.01 -16.33 -8.63
C MET A 21 3.04 -17.13 -7.33
N THR A 22 3.27 -18.44 -7.41
CA THR A 22 3.38 -19.31 -6.22
C THR A 22 4.58 -18.94 -5.35
N ALA A 23 5.70 -18.52 -5.93
CA ALA A 23 6.86 -18.05 -5.18
C ALA A 23 6.65 -16.67 -4.53
N GLY A 24 5.89 -15.78 -5.17
CA GLY A 24 5.65 -14.41 -4.70
C GLY A 24 4.48 -14.26 -3.74
N ILE A 25 3.51 -15.19 -3.76
CA ILE A 25 2.30 -15.15 -2.92
C ILE A 25 2.42 -16.19 -1.83
N SER A 26 2.77 -15.75 -0.62
CA SER A 26 2.92 -16.60 0.56
C SER A 26 1.68 -16.66 1.46
N ILE A 27 0.59 -16.00 1.05
CA ILE A 27 -0.64 -15.83 1.85
C ILE A 27 -1.85 -16.48 1.17
N ASP A 28 -2.84 -16.86 1.98
CA ASP A 28 -4.14 -17.28 1.49
C ASP A 28 -4.87 -16.07 0.86
N LEU A 29 -4.96 -16.09 -0.47
CA LEU A 29 -5.58 -15.02 -1.24
C LEU A 29 -7.09 -14.86 -0.98
N VAL A 30 -7.81 -15.95 -0.72
CA VAL A 30 -9.26 -15.89 -0.46
C VAL A 30 -9.49 -15.17 0.87
N VAL A 31 -8.74 -15.56 1.90
CA VAL A 31 -8.80 -14.91 3.21
C VAL A 31 -8.30 -13.47 3.13
N ALA A 32 -7.22 -13.20 2.42
CA ALA A 32 -6.67 -11.85 2.25
C ALA A 32 -7.66 -10.92 1.52
N ALA A 33 -8.25 -11.38 0.41
CA ALA A 33 -9.26 -10.62 -0.33
C ALA A 33 -10.51 -10.35 0.54
N GLN A 34 -10.91 -11.32 1.37
CA GLN A 34 -12.04 -11.12 2.27
C GLN A 34 -11.75 -10.08 3.36
N ARG A 35 -10.52 -10.06 3.90
CA ARG A 35 -10.07 -9.04 4.87
C ARG A 35 -10.06 -7.66 4.22
N GLU A 36 -9.53 -7.55 3.02
CA GLU A 36 -9.49 -6.31 2.25
C GLU A 36 -10.89 -5.77 1.98
N ALA A 37 -11.81 -6.61 1.50
CA ALA A 37 -13.19 -6.20 1.27
C ALA A 37 -13.92 -5.76 2.56
N ASN A 38 -13.59 -6.36 3.70
CA ASN A 38 -14.13 -5.95 5.00
C ASN A 38 -13.56 -4.60 5.45
N PHE A 39 -12.26 -4.38 5.24
CA PHE A 39 -11.59 -3.12 5.53
C PHE A 39 -12.21 -1.96 4.72
N LEU A 40 -12.35 -2.12 3.40
CA LEU A 40 -12.95 -1.11 2.54
C LEU A 40 -14.40 -0.78 2.95
N ARG A 41 -15.21 -1.81 3.25
CA ARG A 41 -16.58 -1.62 3.75
C ARG A 41 -16.62 -0.91 5.10
N MET A 42 -15.62 -1.10 5.96
CA MET A 42 -15.52 -0.42 7.23
C MET A 42 -15.22 1.08 7.04
N ILE A 43 -14.26 1.42 6.17
CA ILE A 43 -13.91 2.81 5.86
C ILE A 43 -15.14 3.54 5.28
N ASP A 44 -15.75 2.98 4.24
CA ASP A 44 -16.89 3.55 3.54
C ASP A 44 -18.09 3.81 4.47
N ARG A 45 -18.41 2.86 5.35
CA ARG A 45 -19.63 2.94 6.18
C ARG A 45 -19.44 3.63 7.52
N LYS A 46 -18.25 3.56 8.11
CA LYS A 46 -18.03 3.90 9.53
C LYS A 46 -17.08 5.06 9.73
N ALA A 47 -16.41 5.54 8.69
CA ALA A 47 -15.34 6.52 8.83
C ALA A 47 -15.43 7.69 7.83
N PRO A 48 -16.60 8.36 7.66
CA PRO A 48 -16.71 9.50 6.76
C PRO A 48 -15.77 10.66 7.15
N LEU A 49 -15.44 10.78 8.44
CA LEU A 49 -14.47 11.75 8.96
C LEU A 49 -13.07 11.56 8.38
N LEU A 50 -12.71 10.39 7.86
CA LEU A 50 -11.41 10.14 7.24
C LEU A 50 -11.26 10.79 5.86
N TYR A 51 -12.32 11.43 5.34
CA TYR A 51 -12.28 12.24 4.13
C TYR A 51 -12.22 13.75 4.44
N GLU A 52 -12.37 14.14 5.71
CA GLU A 52 -12.31 15.56 6.10
C GLU A 52 -10.87 16.08 5.96
N PRO A 53 -10.64 17.23 5.31
CA PRO A 53 -9.29 17.73 5.00
C PRO A 53 -8.36 17.79 6.21
N GLU A 54 -8.85 18.31 7.33
CA GLU A 54 -8.04 18.42 8.56
C GLU A 54 -7.66 17.05 9.15
N VAL A 55 -8.58 16.09 9.09
CA VAL A 55 -8.34 14.73 9.58
C VAL A 55 -7.32 14.03 8.69
N VAL A 56 -7.47 14.16 7.37
CA VAL A 56 -6.54 13.61 6.37
C VAL A 56 -5.14 14.20 6.56
N ASN A 57 -5.01 15.52 6.70
CA ASN A 57 -3.72 16.18 6.91
C ASN A 57 -3.01 15.67 8.18
N GLN A 58 -3.76 15.50 9.27
CA GLN A 58 -3.20 14.96 10.52
C GLN A 58 -2.85 13.47 10.40
N ALA A 59 -3.63 12.68 9.65
CA ALA A 59 -3.34 11.28 9.38
C ALA A 59 -2.08 11.12 8.54
N ILE A 60 -1.90 11.93 7.49
CA ILE A 60 -0.68 11.99 6.67
C ILE A 60 0.52 12.35 7.54
N ARG A 61 0.40 13.40 8.36
CA ARG A 61 1.46 13.79 9.31
C ARG A 61 1.84 12.64 10.24
N ARG A 62 0.88 11.94 10.84
CA ARG A 62 1.15 10.77 11.70
C ARG A 62 1.81 9.62 10.94
N TYR A 63 1.34 9.35 9.72
CA TYR A 63 1.93 8.34 8.84
C TYR A 63 3.41 8.66 8.55
N GLU A 64 3.71 9.90 8.20
CA GLU A 64 5.05 10.32 7.82
C GLU A 64 6.03 10.45 8.99
N THR A 65 5.59 11.03 10.11
CA THR A 65 6.49 11.37 11.23
C THR A 65 6.56 10.31 12.32
N CYS A 66 5.57 9.41 12.40
CA CYS A 66 5.50 8.42 13.47
C CYS A 66 5.54 7.00 12.91
N TRP A 67 4.62 6.67 11.99
CA TRP A 67 4.46 5.30 11.51
C TRP A 67 5.64 4.83 10.65
N LEU A 68 6.03 5.62 9.66
CA LEU A 68 7.14 5.25 8.77
C LEU A 68 8.48 5.13 9.51
N PRO A 69 8.91 6.08 10.35
CA PRO A 69 10.14 5.91 11.13
C PRO A 69 10.11 4.70 12.06
N MET A 70 8.95 4.40 12.65
CA MET A 70 8.77 3.22 13.51
C MET A 70 8.93 1.91 12.71
N GLN A 71 8.31 1.80 11.53
CA GLN A 71 8.46 0.65 10.63
C GLN A 71 9.90 0.49 10.13
N THR A 72 10.61 1.59 9.86
CA THR A 72 12.02 1.55 9.48
C THR A 72 12.91 1.09 10.64
N ALA A 73 12.64 1.53 11.86
CA ALA A 73 13.41 1.16 13.05
C ALA A 73 13.14 -0.28 13.50
N HIS A 74 11.92 -0.78 13.28
CA HIS A 74 11.45 -2.09 13.74
C HIS A 74 10.68 -2.83 12.64
N PRO A 75 11.35 -3.31 11.58
CA PRO A 75 10.68 -3.95 10.44
C PRO A 75 9.97 -5.27 10.79
N ASP A 76 10.40 -5.94 11.87
CA ASP A 76 9.81 -7.19 12.35
C ASP A 76 8.56 -6.95 13.22
N MET A 77 8.20 -5.70 13.48
CA MET A 77 7.07 -5.33 14.33
C MET A 77 5.75 -5.52 13.58
N ASN A 78 5.05 -6.61 13.89
CA ASN A 78 3.73 -6.88 13.32
C ASN A 78 2.62 -6.13 14.09
N VAL A 79 2.62 -4.80 14.03
CA VAL A 79 1.62 -3.94 14.67
C VAL A 79 0.64 -3.42 13.62
N ILE A 80 -0.63 -3.34 13.98
CA ILE A 80 -1.67 -2.75 13.14
C ILE A 80 -1.70 -1.24 13.42
N PRO A 81 -1.56 -0.37 12.40
CA PRO A 81 -1.63 1.07 12.59
C PRO A 81 -3.03 1.51 13.03
N PRO A 82 -3.15 2.69 13.68
CA PRO A 82 -4.43 3.39 13.83
C PRO A 82 -5.18 3.50 12.49
N LEU A 83 -6.52 3.48 12.53
CA LEU A 83 -7.36 3.35 11.34
C LEU A 83 -7.09 4.41 10.26
N ASP A 84 -6.90 5.65 10.68
CA ASP A 84 -6.59 6.80 9.83
C ASP A 84 -5.22 6.67 9.15
N VAL A 85 -4.20 6.20 9.88
CA VAL A 85 -2.86 5.92 9.36
C VAL A 85 -2.89 4.73 8.40
N HIS A 86 -3.66 3.69 8.74
CA HIS A 86 -3.86 2.53 7.87
C HIS A 86 -4.50 2.96 6.54
N TRP A 87 -5.48 3.85 6.58
CA TRP A 87 -6.15 4.34 5.37
C TRP A 87 -5.20 5.12 4.44
N VAL A 88 -4.37 6.00 5.01
CA VAL A 88 -3.32 6.71 4.25
C VAL A 88 -2.32 5.73 3.65
N TRP A 89 -1.83 4.77 4.44
CA TRP A 89 -0.89 3.76 3.95
C TRP A 89 -1.49 2.92 2.82
N HIS A 90 -2.74 2.49 2.95
CA HIS A 90 -3.47 1.76 1.92
C HIS A 90 -3.54 2.57 0.63
N THR A 91 -3.99 3.83 0.70
CA THR A 91 -4.08 4.73 -0.46
C THR A 91 -2.73 4.94 -1.12
N HIS A 92 -1.66 5.05 -0.33
CA HIS A 92 -0.31 5.22 -0.82
C HIS A 92 0.19 3.98 -1.59
N MET A 93 -0.11 2.76 -1.11
CA MET A 93 0.20 1.52 -1.83
C MET A 93 -0.48 1.41 -3.21
N LEU A 94 -1.61 2.09 -3.41
CA LEU A 94 -2.30 2.15 -4.71
C LEU A 94 -1.56 3.02 -5.75
N SER A 95 -0.49 3.72 -5.36
CA SER A 95 0.38 4.47 -6.25
C SER A 95 1.81 3.88 -6.23
N PRO A 96 2.09 2.85 -7.03
CA PRO A 96 3.32 2.06 -6.89
C PRO A 96 4.61 2.88 -7.02
N LEU A 97 4.62 3.89 -7.91
CA LEU A 97 5.78 4.76 -8.12
C LEU A 97 6.09 5.60 -6.88
N HIS A 98 5.09 6.32 -6.35
CA HIS A 98 5.25 7.14 -5.15
C HIS A 98 5.54 6.29 -3.91
N TYR A 99 4.92 5.10 -3.83
CA TYR A 99 5.20 4.14 -2.76
C TYR A 99 6.67 3.76 -2.74
N GLN A 100 7.23 3.40 -3.90
CA GLN A 100 8.64 3.05 -4.00
C GLN A 100 9.55 4.24 -3.64
N GLU A 101 9.23 5.45 -4.10
CA GLU A 101 10.02 6.65 -3.81
C GLU A 101 10.09 6.93 -2.31
N LEU A 102 8.97 6.91 -1.59
CA LEU A 102 8.96 7.22 -0.16
C LEU A 102 9.75 6.21 0.67
N HIS A 103 9.63 4.93 0.31
CA HIS A 103 10.40 3.84 0.94
C HIS A 103 11.89 3.92 0.61
N ALA A 104 12.26 4.31 -0.62
CA ALA A 104 13.64 4.47 -1.04
C ALA A 104 14.31 5.71 -0.42
N VAL A 105 13.62 6.85 -0.38
CA VAL A 105 14.15 8.12 0.15
C VAL A 105 14.41 8.04 1.65
N LYS A 106 13.54 7.37 2.42
CA LYS A 106 13.71 7.23 3.88
C LYS A 106 14.77 6.21 4.32
N LEU A 107 15.26 5.37 3.41
CA LEU A 107 16.42 4.50 3.65
C LEU A 107 17.75 5.18 3.29
N VAL A 108 17.73 6.12 2.34
CA VAL A 108 18.93 6.88 1.91
C VAL A 108 19.20 8.09 2.79
N GLN A 109 18.16 8.76 3.29
CA GLN A 109 18.31 9.82 4.29
C GLN A 109 18.11 9.25 5.69
N GLY A 110 19.13 8.50 6.14
CA GLY A 110 19.28 8.17 7.55
C GLY A 110 19.18 9.45 8.38
N PHE A 111 18.30 9.40 9.38
CA PHE A 111 18.14 10.33 10.49
C PHE A 111 19.19 11.44 10.58
N SER A 112 18.93 12.58 9.93
CA SER A 112 19.59 13.83 10.25
C SER A 112 18.56 14.72 10.93
N ASN A 113 18.62 14.75 12.26
CA ASN A 113 18.22 15.88 13.09
C ASN A 113 19.44 16.21 13.96
#